data_AF-A0ABD2YTW5-F1
#
_entry.id   AF-A0ABD2YTW5-F1
#
_cell.length_a   1.000
_cell.length_b   1.000
_cell.length_c   1.000
_cell.angle_alpha   90.00
_cell.angle_beta   90.00
_cell.angle_gamma   90.00
#
_symmetry.space_group_name_H-M   'P 1'
#
loop_
_entity.id
_entity.type
_entity.pdbx_description
1 polymer ?
#
loop_
_entity_poly.entity_id
_entity_poly.type
_entity_poly.pdbx_seq_one_letter_code
_entity_poly.pdbx_strand_id
1 'polypeptide(L)'
;MELFQKAKTVRLRSYRDKYLTAADDEESVIQDRDGSTKNSIWTVEFVEGRDLLRFISCYGKYLTASNIPLVPKMPGRKVLQILPNSRDPRIDWEPIRDGFQLKLKTLWGNYLRPNGGVPPWRNYITHDIPHMHITYNKILWDVEVVEIRPDPPDLSRNHRRAHSDFTFDRSRSSSTCSALFQPREQKHLKMMSFTMDGNGHSYYRIQDGVDLDDWGM
;
A
#
# COMPACT_ATOMS: atom_id res chain seq x y z
N MET A 1 -1.94 -3.45 3.80
CA MET A 1 -2.21 -2.06 3.34
C MET A 1 -3.69 -1.86 3.04
N GLU A 2 -4.46 -1.25 3.95
CA GLU A 2 -5.92 -1.12 3.84
C GLU A 2 -6.39 -0.18 2.71
N LEU A 3 -5.56 0.81 2.34
CA LEU A 3 -5.91 1.84 1.35
C LEU A 3 -6.37 1.26 0.00
N PHE A 4 -5.73 0.18 -0.44
CA PHE A 4 -6.02 -0.45 -1.73
C PHE A 4 -7.08 -1.55 -1.64
N GLN A 5 -7.46 -2.00 -0.43
CA GLN A 5 -8.40 -3.12 -0.29
C GLN A 5 -9.78 -2.78 -0.86
N LYS A 6 -10.18 -1.51 -0.71
CA LYS A 6 -11.43 -0.98 -1.23
C LYS A 6 -11.30 -0.40 -2.64
N ALA A 7 -10.09 -0.21 -3.17
CA ALA A 7 -9.88 0.43 -4.46
C ALA A 7 -9.81 -0.60 -5.58
N LYS A 8 -10.65 -0.46 -6.61
CA LYS A 8 -10.55 -1.22 -7.85
C LYS A 8 -9.58 -0.52 -8.81
N THR A 9 -9.73 0.80 -8.94
CA THR A 9 -8.85 1.63 -9.76
C THR A 9 -8.45 2.90 -9.00
N VAL A 10 -7.25 3.39 -9.30
CA VAL A 10 -6.64 4.54 -8.63
C VAL A 10 -5.98 5.48 -9.63
N ARG A 11 -5.78 6.74 -9.21
CA ARG A 11 -4.78 7.65 -9.77
C ARG A 11 -3.68 7.84 -8.74
N LEU A 12 -2.46 7.96 -9.24
CA LEU A 12 -1.28 8.24 -8.42
C LEU A 12 -0.79 9.63 -8.76
N ARG A 13 -0.88 10.55 -7.79
CA ARG A 13 -0.49 11.95 -7.96
C ARG A 13 0.83 12.21 -7.24
N SER A 14 1.77 12.78 -7.97
CA SER A 14 3.09 13.17 -7.46
C SER A 14 3.04 14.47 -6.67
N TYR A 15 4.12 14.76 -5.93
CA TYR A 15 4.31 16.03 -5.20
C TYR A 15 4.24 17.31 -6.04
N ARG A 16 4.20 17.20 -7.38
CA ARG A 16 4.07 18.34 -8.31
C ARG A 16 2.70 18.45 -8.94
N ASP A 17 1.69 17.82 -8.33
CA ASP A 17 0.32 17.76 -8.84
C ASP A 17 0.24 17.21 -10.28
N LYS A 18 1.06 16.20 -10.57
CA LYS A 18 1.03 15.45 -11.82
C LYS A 18 0.75 13.99 -11.58
N TYR A 19 0.01 13.39 -12.49
CA TYR A 19 -0.48 12.02 -12.43
C TYR A 19 0.44 11.05 -13.17
N LEU A 20 0.62 9.87 -12.59
CA LEU A 20 1.22 8.73 -13.26
C LEU A 20 0.36 8.35 -14.47
N THR A 21 0.91 8.47 -15.67
CA THR A 21 0.15 8.37 -16.92
C THR A 21 0.81 7.38 -17.87
N ALA A 22 0.03 6.42 -18.37
CA ALA A 22 0.43 5.53 -19.45
C ALA A 22 0.49 6.33 -20.76
N ALA A 23 1.65 6.41 -21.40
CA ALA A 23 1.77 7.13 -22.67
C ALA A 23 1.07 6.38 -23.81
N ASP A 24 0.71 7.12 -24.86
CA ASP A 24 0.01 6.59 -26.04
C ASP A 24 0.91 5.74 -26.95
N ASP A 25 2.23 5.74 -26.71
CA ASP A 25 3.15 4.78 -27.35
C ASP A 25 2.99 3.35 -26.79
N GLU A 26 2.14 3.18 -25.77
CA GLU A 26 1.88 1.95 -25.05
C GLU A 26 3.14 1.25 -24.49
N GLU A 27 4.24 1.97 -24.32
CA GLU A 27 5.51 1.46 -23.80
C GLU A 27 5.99 2.33 -22.63
N SER A 28 5.96 3.65 -22.82
CA SER A 28 6.45 4.60 -21.84
C SER A 28 5.44 4.87 -20.73
N VAL A 29 5.95 5.19 -19.55
CA VAL A 29 5.17 5.74 -18.45
C VAL A 29 5.71 7.12 -18.12
N ILE A 30 4.82 8.11 -18.14
CA ILE A 30 5.13 9.52 -17.99
C ILE A 30 4.32 10.13 -16.84
N GLN A 31 4.57 11.41 -16.57
CA GLN A 31 3.75 12.25 -15.71
C GLN A 31 3.05 13.32 -16.55
N ASP A 32 1.75 13.50 -16.32
CA ASP A 32 0.93 14.53 -16.96
C ASP A 32 0.14 15.31 -15.90
N ARG A 33 -0.21 16.57 -16.19
CA ARG A 33 -1.14 17.35 -15.37
C ARG A 33 -2.58 16.92 -15.59
N ASP A 34 -2.90 16.35 -16.76
CA ASP A 34 -4.26 15.92 -17.05
C ASP A 34 -4.59 14.56 -16.42
N GLY A 35 -5.16 14.62 -15.23
CA GLY A 35 -5.70 13.45 -14.54
C GLY A 35 -7.09 13.02 -15.04
N SER A 36 -7.72 13.72 -15.98
CA SER A 36 -9.06 13.35 -16.45
C SER A 36 -9.04 12.18 -17.43
N THR A 37 -7.90 11.92 -18.07
CA THR A 37 -7.73 10.87 -19.05
C THR A 37 -7.76 9.47 -18.43
N LYS A 38 -8.23 8.49 -19.21
CA LYS A 38 -8.14 7.06 -18.85
C LYS A 38 -6.70 6.60 -18.62
N ASN A 39 -5.74 7.23 -19.30
CA ASN A 39 -4.32 6.92 -19.22
C ASN A 39 -3.73 7.16 -17.82
N SER A 40 -4.34 8.04 -17.03
CA SER A 40 -3.96 8.31 -15.65
C SER A 40 -4.54 7.31 -14.63
N ILE A 41 -5.49 6.47 -15.06
CA ILE A 41 -6.21 5.52 -14.21
C ILE A 41 -5.52 4.16 -14.29
N TRP A 42 -5.20 3.60 -13.13
CA TRP A 42 -4.54 2.32 -12.98
C TRP A 42 -5.43 1.34 -12.21
N THR A 43 -5.67 0.17 -12.77
CA THR A 43 -6.33 -0.93 -12.07
C THR A 43 -5.36 -1.56 -11.09
N VAL A 44 -5.83 -1.84 -9.88
CA VAL A 44 -5.00 -2.42 -8.81
C VAL A 44 -5.33 -3.90 -8.66
N GLU A 45 -4.33 -4.74 -8.85
CA GLU A 45 -4.37 -6.18 -8.58
C GLU A 45 -3.51 -6.52 -7.37
N PHE A 46 -4.01 -7.43 -6.52
CA PHE A 46 -3.25 -7.96 -5.39
C PHE A 46 -2.52 -9.23 -5.80
N VAL A 47 -1.27 -9.36 -5.38
CA VAL A 47 -0.54 -10.62 -5.52
C VAL A 47 -0.97 -11.55 -4.39
N GLU A 48 -1.51 -12.72 -4.73
CA GLU A 48 -1.98 -13.68 -3.72
C GLU A 48 -0.86 -14.08 -2.73
N GLY A 49 -1.18 -14.06 -1.44
CA GLY A 49 -0.27 -14.45 -0.38
C GLY A 49 0.88 -13.49 -0.11
N ARG A 50 0.90 -12.29 -0.71
CA ARG A 50 1.93 -11.26 -0.49
C ARG A 50 1.30 -9.87 -0.36
N ASP A 51 1.92 -8.99 0.42
CA ASP A 51 1.55 -7.57 0.49
C ASP A 51 2.11 -6.78 -0.72
N LEU A 52 1.91 -7.30 -1.93
CA LEU A 52 2.38 -6.71 -3.18
C LEU A 52 1.20 -6.38 -4.09
N LEU A 53 1.38 -5.31 -4.86
CA LEU A 53 0.41 -4.81 -5.82
C LEU A 53 0.96 -4.83 -7.23
N ARG A 54 0.06 -5.00 -8.19
CA ARG A 54 0.28 -4.82 -9.62
C ARG A 54 -0.63 -3.73 -10.12
N PHE A 55 -0.09 -2.84 -10.95
CA PHE A 55 -0.83 -1.74 -11.56
C PHE A 55 -0.99 -1.99 -13.05
N ILE A 56 -2.22 -2.00 -13.54
CA ILE A 56 -2.54 -2.21 -14.95
C ILE A 56 -3.02 -0.90 -15.55
N SER A 57 -2.39 -0.51 -16.64
CA SER A 57 -2.76 0.66 -17.45
C SER A 57 -4.08 0.45 -18.19
N CYS A 58 -4.63 1.52 -18.77
CA CYS A 58 -5.77 1.44 -19.67
C CYS A 58 -5.55 0.58 -20.93
N TYR A 59 -4.31 0.18 -21.21
CA TYR A 59 -3.91 -0.68 -22.33
C TYR A 59 -3.79 -2.16 -21.93
N GLY A 60 -4.13 -2.54 -20.70
CA GLY A 60 -3.97 -3.92 -20.21
C GLY A 60 -2.52 -4.31 -19.95
N LYS A 61 -1.60 -3.33 -19.88
CA LYS A 61 -0.17 -3.52 -19.64
C LYS A 61 0.20 -3.17 -18.21
N TYR A 62 1.16 -3.89 -17.65
CA TYR A 62 1.60 -3.76 -16.26
C TYR A 62 2.67 -2.69 -16.10
N LEU A 63 2.56 -1.91 -15.03
CA LEU A 63 3.61 -0.99 -14.57
C LEU A 63 4.84 -1.81 -14.18
N THR A 64 5.93 -1.67 -14.95
CA THR A 64 7.09 -2.55 -14.89
C THR A 64 8.36 -1.77 -14.58
N ALA A 65 9.09 -2.17 -13.53
CA ALA A 65 10.42 -1.67 -13.21
C ALA A 65 11.48 -2.31 -14.14
N SER A 66 11.92 -1.59 -15.17
CA SER A 66 12.87 -2.13 -16.15
C SER A 66 14.32 -2.08 -15.65
N ASN A 67 15.21 -2.85 -16.29
CA ASN A 67 16.65 -2.71 -16.09
C ASN A 67 17.29 -1.66 -17.02
N ILE A 68 16.50 -0.92 -17.80
CA ILE A 68 16.98 0.01 -18.82
C ILE A 68 17.29 1.37 -18.16
N PRO A 69 18.53 1.88 -18.24
CA PRO A 69 18.85 3.22 -17.76
C PRO A 69 18.06 4.30 -18.52
N LEU A 70 17.57 5.33 -17.83
CA LEU A 70 16.91 6.46 -18.51
C LEU A 70 17.92 7.38 -19.20
N VAL A 71 19.00 7.75 -18.48
CA VAL A 71 20.07 8.61 -18.98
C VAL A 71 21.42 7.95 -18.67
N PRO A 72 22.36 7.87 -19.64
CA PRO A 72 23.70 7.37 -19.37
C PRO A 72 24.37 8.12 -18.22
N LYS A 73 24.98 7.39 -17.27
CA LYS A 73 25.70 7.92 -16.10
C LYS A 73 24.85 8.65 -15.04
N MET A 74 23.52 8.66 -15.15
CA MET A 74 22.64 9.15 -14.09
C MET A 74 21.95 7.99 -13.36
N PRO A 75 21.67 8.12 -12.05
CA PRO A 75 20.84 7.15 -11.34
C PRO A 75 19.40 7.22 -11.88
N GLY A 76 18.75 6.07 -12.02
CA GLY A 76 17.37 5.97 -12.50
C GLY A 76 17.22 5.05 -13.69
N ARG A 77 16.36 4.04 -13.52
CA ARG A 77 15.97 3.11 -14.57
C ARG A 77 14.53 3.37 -14.98
N LYS A 78 14.23 3.17 -16.26
CA LYS A 78 12.92 3.45 -16.84
C LYS A 78 11.84 2.58 -16.20
N VAL A 79 10.67 3.18 -15.99
CA VAL A 79 9.44 2.44 -15.72
C VAL A 79 8.65 2.40 -17.02
N LEU A 80 8.20 1.20 -17.39
CA LEU A 80 7.53 0.92 -18.65
C LEU A 80 6.17 0.29 -18.39
N GLN A 81 5.33 0.27 -19.40
CA GLN A 81 4.11 -0.53 -19.45
C GLN A 81 4.33 -1.69 -20.42
N ILE A 82 4.35 -2.91 -19.89
CA ILE A 82 4.66 -4.13 -20.68
C ILE A 82 3.52 -5.12 -20.55
N LEU A 83 3.32 -5.94 -21.58
CA LEU A 83 2.36 -7.04 -21.53
C LEU A 83 2.61 -7.98 -20.34
N PRO A 84 1.54 -8.60 -19.80
CA PRO A 84 1.63 -9.52 -18.68
C PRO A 84 2.64 -10.63 -18.92
N ASN A 85 3.59 -10.77 -18.00
CA ASN A 85 4.20 -12.04 -17.69
C ASN A 85 3.94 -12.29 -16.19
N SER A 86 3.03 -13.21 -15.88
CA SER A 86 2.48 -13.40 -14.53
C SER A 86 3.53 -13.73 -13.47
N ARG A 87 4.73 -14.14 -13.88
CA ARG A 87 5.86 -14.51 -13.02
C ARG A 87 6.98 -13.46 -12.98
N ASP A 88 6.82 -12.31 -13.64
CA ASP A 88 7.88 -11.29 -13.62
C ASP A 88 7.85 -10.52 -12.29
N PRO A 89 8.89 -10.60 -11.44
CA PRO A 89 8.95 -9.79 -10.22
C PRO A 89 9.02 -8.28 -10.50
N ARG A 90 9.28 -7.85 -11.75
CA ARG A 90 9.38 -6.43 -12.13
C ARG A 90 8.04 -5.71 -12.14
N ILE A 91 6.93 -6.44 -12.18
CA ILE A 91 5.58 -5.88 -12.16
C ILE A 91 5.01 -5.76 -10.74
N ASP A 92 5.72 -6.31 -9.74
CA ASP A 92 5.29 -6.32 -8.35
C ASP A 92 5.84 -5.09 -7.61
N TRP A 93 4.93 -4.37 -6.94
CA TRP A 93 5.24 -3.16 -6.18
C TRP A 93 4.78 -3.34 -4.73
N GLU A 94 5.69 -3.08 -3.80
CA GLU A 94 5.46 -3.03 -2.35
C GLU A 94 4.95 -1.62 -1.98
N PRO A 95 3.68 -1.46 -1.57
CA PRO A 95 3.15 -0.20 -1.09
C PRO A 95 3.57 0.05 0.38
N ILE A 96 4.27 1.16 0.62
CA ILE A 96 4.68 1.59 1.98
C ILE A 96 3.95 2.88 2.33
N ARG A 97 3.13 2.86 3.40
CA ARG A 97 2.41 4.04 3.90
C ARG A 97 3.39 5.05 4.50
N ASP A 98 3.23 6.32 4.16
CA ASP A 98 3.94 7.43 4.80
C ASP A 98 2.95 8.58 5.05
N GLY A 99 2.40 8.62 6.27
CA GLY A 99 1.28 9.51 6.60
C GLY A 99 0.07 9.29 5.69
N PHE A 100 -0.34 10.36 4.99
CA PHE A 100 -1.44 10.31 4.02
C PHE A 100 -1.02 9.83 2.63
N GLN A 101 0.29 9.82 2.35
CA GLN A 101 0.86 9.43 1.07
C GLN A 101 1.36 7.99 1.13
N LEU A 102 1.97 7.52 0.03
CA LEU A 102 2.70 6.27 0.01
C LEU A 102 3.93 6.33 -0.87
N LYS A 103 4.77 5.31 -0.70
CA LYS A 103 5.89 4.98 -1.56
C LYS A 103 5.58 3.65 -2.25
N LEU A 104 5.92 3.54 -3.53
CA LEU A 104 5.87 2.28 -4.25
C LEU A 104 7.29 1.78 -4.42
N LYS A 105 7.61 0.66 -3.77
CA LYS A 105 8.94 0.09 -3.74
C LYS A 105 8.97 -1.19 -4.57
N THR A 106 10.00 -1.32 -5.40
CA THR A 106 10.30 -2.55 -6.13
C THR A 106 10.89 -3.60 -5.20
N LEU A 107 10.83 -4.88 -5.58
CA LEU A 107 11.45 -5.97 -4.83
C LEU A 107 12.97 -5.82 -4.64
N TRP A 108 13.63 -5.00 -5.46
CA TRP A 108 15.06 -4.66 -5.35
C TRP A 108 15.35 -3.42 -4.48
N GLY A 109 14.34 -2.85 -3.82
CA GLY A 109 14.52 -1.70 -2.93
C GLY A 109 14.58 -0.33 -3.61
N ASN A 110 14.35 -0.24 -4.92
CA ASN A 110 14.17 1.04 -5.62
C ASN A 110 12.74 1.54 -5.46
N TYR A 111 12.54 2.85 -5.57
CA TYR A 111 11.24 3.50 -5.40
C TYR A 111 10.76 4.16 -6.69
N LEU A 112 9.45 4.11 -6.93
CA LEU A 112 8.82 4.81 -8.03
C LEU A 112 8.99 6.33 -7.87
N ARG A 113 9.54 6.97 -8.90
CA ARG A 113 9.91 8.37 -8.87
C ARG A 113 9.54 9.09 -10.17
N PRO A 114 8.78 10.19 -10.09
CA PRO A 114 8.64 11.12 -11.20
C PRO A 114 9.92 11.93 -11.38
N ASN A 115 10.38 12.04 -12.63
CA ASN A 115 11.50 12.92 -12.94
C ASN A 115 11.08 14.38 -13.01
N GLY A 116 12.07 15.25 -13.14
CA GLY A 116 11.88 16.65 -13.41
C GLY A 116 13.07 17.18 -14.20
N GLY A 117 13.20 18.49 -14.30
CA GLY A 117 14.34 19.12 -14.97
C GLY A 117 14.06 19.38 -16.44
N VAL A 118 15.11 19.31 -17.26
CA VAL A 118 15.08 19.72 -18.66
C VAL A 118 14.54 18.59 -19.57
N PRO A 119 13.83 18.95 -20.66
CA PRO A 119 13.51 17.99 -21.72
C PRO A 119 14.76 17.27 -22.25
N PRO A 120 14.62 16.05 -22.80
CA PRO A 120 13.38 15.30 -23.02
C PRO A 120 12.89 14.48 -21.81
N TRP A 121 13.73 14.29 -20.79
CA TRP A 121 13.51 13.29 -19.73
C TRP A 121 12.53 13.73 -18.64
N ARG A 122 12.23 15.03 -18.57
CA ARG A 122 11.53 15.66 -17.45
C ARG A 122 10.19 15.03 -17.07
N ASN A 123 9.52 14.39 -18.02
CA ASN A 123 8.21 13.79 -17.81
C ASN A 123 8.27 12.28 -17.62
N TYR A 124 9.40 11.62 -17.84
CA TYR A 124 9.49 10.17 -17.68
C TYR A 124 9.46 9.76 -16.21
N ILE A 125 8.96 8.56 -15.97
CA ILE A 125 8.98 7.91 -14.67
C ILE A 125 10.16 6.96 -14.58
N THR A 126 10.84 6.97 -13.44
CA THR A 126 11.94 6.06 -13.14
C THR A 126 11.71 5.36 -11.83
N HIS A 127 12.52 4.34 -11.57
CA HIS A 127 12.75 3.87 -10.21
C HIS A 127 14.23 4.02 -9.83
N ASP A 128 14.48 4.54 -8.62
CA ASP A 128 15.82 4.71 -8.07
C ASP A 128 15.83 4.62 -6.54
N ILE A 129 17.03 4.59 -5.96
CA ILE A 129 17.22 4.68 -4.51
C ILE A 129 17.37 6.16 -4.16
N PRO A 130 16.56 6.71 -3.23
CA PRO A 130 16.73 8.08 -2.78
C PRO A 130 18.10 8.21 -2.09
N HIS A 131 18.99 9.03 -2.67
CA HIS A 131 20.34 9.22 -2.15
C HIS A 131 20.42 10.17 -0.94
N MET A 132 19.41 11.01 -0.71
CA MET A 132 19.40 12.06 0.32
C MET A 132 17.99 12.31 0.85
N HIS A 133 17.87 12.74 2.12
CA HIS A 133 16.62 13.14 2.79
C HIS A 133 15.77 14.13 1.96
N ILE A 134 16.42 15.08 1.27
CA ILE A 134 15.76 16.10 0.42
C ILE A 134 15.02 15.48 -0.77
N THR A 135 15.40 14.28 -1.20
CA THR A 135 14.81 13.58 -2.34
C THR A 135 13.63 12.70 -1.97
N TYR A 136 13.33 12.53 -0.67
CA TYR A 136 12.26 11.63 -0.22
C TYR A 136 10.87 12.12 -0.59
N ASN A 137 10.64 13.43 -0.62
CA ASN A 137 9.38 13.98 -1.10
C ASN A 137 9.08 13.61 -2.56
N LYS A 138 10.11 13.34 -3.37
CA LYS A 138 9.95 12.99 -4.79
C LYS A 138 9.40 11.59 -4.99
N ILE A 139 9.52 10.69 -4.01
CA ILE A 139 9.02 9.31 -4.12
C ILE A 139 7.66 9.12 -3.45
N LEU A 140 7.08 10.20 -2.93
CA LEU A 140 5.74 10.19 -2.32
C LEU A 140 4.68 10.38 -3.39
N TRP A 141 3.64 9.56 -3.29
CA TRP A 141 2.49 9.55 -4.16
C TRP A 141 1.21 9.65 -3.32
N ASP A 142 0.33 10.58 -3.69
CA ASP A 142 -1.06 10.58 -3.23
C ASP A 142 -1.85 9.56 -4.05
N VAL A 143 -2.73 8.83 -3.36
CA VAL A 143 -3.64 7.89 -4.01
C VAL A 143 -5.02 8.51 -4.04
N GLU A 144 -5.53 8.72 -5.24
CA GLU A 144 -6.93 9.09 -5.46
C GLU A 144 -7.68 7.84 -5.92
N VAL A 145 -8.71 7.41 -5.18
CA VAL A 145 -9.53 6.26 -5.57
C VAL A 145 -10.53 6.71 -6.62
N VAL A 146 -10.55 6.03 -7.77
CA VAL A 146 -11.47 6.34 -8.88
C VAL A 146 -12.68 5.43 -8.84
N GLU A 147 -12.46 4.12 -8.68
CA GLU A 147 -13.53 3.13 -8.54
C GLU A 147 -13.30 2.29 -7.28
N ILE A 148 -14.35 2.10 -6.49
CA ILE A 148 -14.34 1.29 -5.28
C ILE A 148 -14.77 -0.14 -5.65
N ARG A 149 -14.16 -1.15 -5.04
CA ARG A 149 -14.59 -2.55 -5.19
C ARG A 149 -15.93 -2.72 -4.48
N PRO A 150 -16.91 -3.40 -5.11
CA PRO A 150 -18.15 -3.72 -4.42
C PRO A 150 -17.84 -4.58 -3.19
N ASP A 151 -18.48 -4.26 -2.06
CA ASP A 151 -18.40 -5.12 -0.87
C ASP A 151 -18.91 -6.52 -1.24
N PRO A 152 -18.29 -7.59 -0.74
CA PRO A 152 -18.82 -8.93 -0.96
C PRO A 152 -20.29 -8.96 -0.48
N PRO A 153 -21.19 -9.62 -1.23
CA PRO A 153 -22.60 -9.67 -0.86
C PRO A 153 -22.73 -10.24 0.55
N ASP A 154 -23.34 -9.44 1.43
CA ASP A 154 -23.58 -9.80 2.82
C ASP A 154 -24.55 -10.99 2.89
N LEU A 155 -24.00 -12.20 3.05
CA LEU A 155 -24.77 -13.43 3.21
C LEU A 155 -25.61 -13.44 4.51
N SER A 156 -25.49 -12.43 5.39
CA SER A 156 -26.21 -12.39 6.67
C SER A 156 -27.66 -11.84 6.60
N ARG A 157 -28.09 -11.27 5.47
CA ARG A 157 -29.46 -10.69 5.36
C ARG A 157 -30.60 -11.68 5.13
N ASN A 158 -30.32 -12.98 4.93
CA ASN A 158 -31.37 -13.98 4.67
C ASN A 158 -31.87 -14.76 5.90
N HIS A 159 -31.41 -14.44 7.13
CA HIS A 159 -31.82 -15.18 8.34
C HIS A 159 -32.79 -14.45 9.28
N ARG A 160 -33.57 -13.47 8.81
CA ARG A 160 -34.68 -12.89 9.59
C ARG A 160 -35.95 -12.69 8.76
N ARG A 161 -36.66 -13.78 8.48
CA ARG A 161 -38.12 -13.81 8.22
C ARG A 161 -38.62 -15.26 8.29
N ALA A 162 -38.52 -15.85 9.47
CA ALA A 162 -39.24 -17.07 9.85
C ALA A 162 -39.30 -17.18 11.39
N HIS A 163 -39.96 -16.21 12.01
CA HIS A 163 -40.64 -16.36 13.31
C HIS A 163 -42.01 -15.73 13.04
N SER A 164 -43.16 -16.35 13.29
CA SER A 164 -43.57 -17.31 14.30
C SER A 164 -44.73 -18.15 13.71
N ASP A 165 -45.07 -19.36 14.15
CA ASP A 165 -45.64 -19.72 15.45
C ASP A 165 -45.54 -21.23 15.59
N PHE A 166 -44.97 -21.74 16.70
CA PHE A 166 -45.42 -23.00 17.29
C PHE A 166 -45.03 -22.99 18.76
N THR A 167 -46.04 -22.78 19.60
CA THR A 167 -45.98 -23.01 21.04
C THR A 167 -45.96 -24.52 21.29
N PHE A 168 -45.00 -25.01 22.09
CA PHE A 168 -45.27 -26.14 22.96
C PHE A 168 -44.51 -26.02 24.27
N ASP A 169 -45.27 -26.30 25.31
CA ASP A 169 -44.98 -26.19 26.73
C ASP A 169 -44.09 -27.37 27.20
N ARG A 170 -43.67 -27.28 28.48
CA ARG A 170 -43.35 -28.39 29.39
C ARG A 170 -41.87 -28.65 29.78
N SER A 171 -41.56 -28.07 30.93
CA SER A 171 -40.95 -28.69 32.13
C SER A 171 -39.45 -29.00 32.22
N ARG A 172 -38.86 -28.30 33.21
CA ARG A 172 -37.88 -28.74 34.24
C ARG A 172 -36.98 -29.93 33.91
N SER A 173 -35.67 -29.68 33.90
CA SER A 173 -34.70 -30.33 34.80
C SER A 173 -33.39 -29.56 34.88
N SER A 174 -32.86 -29.52 36.10
CA SER A 174 -31.59 -28.93 36.50
C SER A 174 -30.43 -29.83 36.08
N SER A 175 -29.36 -29.27 35.52
CA SER A 175 -28.01 -29.74 35.78
C SER A 175 -26.96 -28.69 35.45
N THR A 176 -26.11 -28.48 36.43
CA THR A 176 -24.85 -27.75 36.45
C THR A 176 -23.82 -28.33 35.46
N CYS A 177 -23.14 -27.48 34.71
CA CYS A 177 -21.71 -27.65 34.47
C CYS A 177 -21.03 -26.29 34.17
N SER A 178 -20.06 -25.97 35.00
CA SER A 178 -19.11 -24.87 34.84
C SER A 178 -17.93 -25.38 34.03
N ALA A 179 -17.50 -24.65 33.01
CA ALA A 179 -16.15 -24.78 32.46
C ALA A 179 -15.71 -23.46 31.80
N LEU A 180 -14.92 -22.74 32.59
CA LEU A 180 -13.86 -21.79 32.24
C LEU A 180 -13.51 -21.68 30.75
N PHE A 181 -13.74 -20.51 30.16
CA PHE A 181 -12.95 -20.02 29.04
C PHE A 181 -12.26 -18.71 29.44
N GLN A 182 -10.95 -18.81 29.59
CA GLN A 182 -10.04 -17.68 29.75
C GLN A 182 -10.01 -16.85 28.45
N PRO A 183 -10.10 -15.52 28.51
CA PRO A 183 -9.71 -14.66 27.39
C PRO A 183 -8.19 -14.71 27.22
N ARG A 184 -7.71 -15.06 26.03
CA ARG A 184 -6.30 -14.90 25.67
C ARG A 184 -5.94 -13.41 25.62
N GLU A 185 -4.82 -13.09 26.25
CA GLU A 185 -4.26 -11.76 26.42
C GLU A 185 -4.06 -10.97 25.12
N GLN A 186 -4.46 -9.70 25.16
CA GLN A 186 -3.99 -8.67 24.26
C GLN A 186 -2.55 -8.31 24.65
N LYS A 187 -1.60 -8.46 23.71
CA LYS A 187 -0.24 -7.95 23.91
C LYS A 187 -0.27 -6.43 23.85
N HIS A 188 -0.05 -5.81 25.00
CA HIS A 188 0.09 -4.38 25.23
C HIS A 188 1.25 -3.80 24.39
N LEU A 189 0.96 -2.92 23.43
CA LEU A 189 1.97 -2.07 22.80
C LEU A 189 2.43 -1.02 23.82
N LYS A 190 3.68 -1.13 24.29
CA LYS A 190 4.30 -0.11 25.15
C LYS A 190 4.29 1.24 24.43
N MET A 191 3.70 2.25 25.07
CA MET A 191 3.66 3.64 24.59
C MET A 191 5.07 4.17 24.28
N MET A 192 5.31 4.63 23.06
CA MET A 192 6.45 5.47 22.71
C MET A 192 6.11 6.92 23.09
N SER A 193 6.88 7.54 23.99
CA SER A 193 6.71 8.95 24.33
C SER A 193 7.58 9.83 23.41
N PHE A 194 6.97 10.91 22.92
CA PHE A 194 7.58 11.89 22.03
C PHE A 194 8.26 12.98 22.86
N THR A 195 9.56 13.20 22.65
CA THR A 195 10.29 14.33 23.26
C THR A 195 11.13 15.05 22.21
N MET A 196 11.09 16.39 22.23
CA MET A 196 11.93 17.28 21.44
C MET A 196 12.93 17.97 22.36
N ASP A 197 14.18 18.06 21.93
CA ASP A 197 15.15 18.92 22.61
C ASP A 197 15.02 20.38 22.17
N GLY A 198 15.64 21.28 22.93
CA GLY A 198 15.63 22.73 22.67
C GLY A 198 16.30 23.16 21.36
N ASN A 199 16.89 22.23 20.59
CA ASN A 199 17.48 22.48 19.28
C ASN A 199 16.61 21.95 18.12
N GLY A 200 15.42 21.41 18.40
CA GLY A 200 14.47 20.96 17.38
C GLY A 200 14.78 19.58 16.80
N HIS A 201 15.63 18.79 17.45
CA HIS A 201 15.89 17.41 17.06
C HIS A 201 14.92 16.47 17.79
N SER A 202 14.30 15.55 17.04
CA SER A 202 13.37 14.56 17.57
C SER A 202 14.04 13.19 17.73
N TYR A 203 13.90 12.56 18.90
CA TYR A 203 14.37 11.19 19.14
C TYR A 203 13.32 10.35 19.87
N TYR A 204 13.30 9.05 19.57
CA TYR A 204 12.41 8.07 20.21
C TYR A 204 13.16 7.39 21.36
N ARG A 205 12.59 7.39 22.59
CA ARG A 205 13.13 6.65 23.74
C ARG A 205 12.23 5.45 24.04
N ILE A 206 12.79 4.25 23.95
CA ILE A 206 12.15 3.03 24.45
C ILE A 206 12.48 2.94 25.95
N GLN A 207 11.46 2.79 26.79
CA GLN A 207 11.63 2.68 28.23
C GLN A 207 11.89 1.21 28.56
N ASP A 208 13.17 0.84 28.57
CA ASP A 208 13.61 -0.49 29.01
C ASP A 208 13.51 -0.55 30.53
N GLY A 209 12.45 -1.20 31.02
CA GLY A 209 12.43 -1.79 32.35
C GLY A 209 13.18 -3.11 32.28
N VAL A 210 14.35 -3.17 32.90
CA VAL A 210 15.03 -4.42 33.22
C VAL A 210 15.07 -4.48 34.75
N ASP A 211 14.24 -5.33 35.30
CA ASP A 211 14.36 -5.81 36.67
C ASP A 211 15.69 -6.53 36.82
N LEU A 212 16.49 -6.09 37.79
CA LEU A 212 17.51 -6.94 38.41
C LEU A 212 16.77 -8.07 39.12
N ASP A 213 17.17 -9.32 38.89
CA ASP A 213 17.61 -10.23 39.96
C ASP A 213 17.96 -11.65 39.45
N ASP A 214 19.03 -12.16 40.06
CA ASP A 214 19.31 -13.54 40.47
C ASP A 214 19.67 -14.61 39.42
N TRP A 215 20.97 -14.94 39.37
CA TRP A 215 21.45 -16.33 39.40
C TRP A 215 22.83 -16.38 40.06
N GLY A 216 22.85 -16.65 41.36
CA GLY A 216 23.99 -17.27 42.02
C GLY A 216 23.99 -18.78 41.80
N MET A 217 25.10 -19.31 41.26
CA MET A 217 25.90 -20.43 41.77
C MET A 217 27.18 -20.55 40.94
#